data_AF-A0A7K1A609-F1
#
_entry.id   AF-A0A7K1A609-F1
#
_cell.length_a   1.000
_cell.length_b   1.000
_cell.length_c   1.000
_cell.angle_alpha   90.00
_cell.angle_beta   90.00
_cell.angle_gamma   90.00
#
_symmetry.space_group_name_H-M   'P 1'
#
loop_
_entity.id
_entity.type
_entity.pdbx_description
1 polymer ?
#
loop_
_entity_poly.entity_id
_entity_poly.type
_entity_poly.pdbx_seq_one_letter_code
_entity_poly.pdbx_strand_id
1 'polypeptide(L)'
;MDSGTTAAQQPNDPIVDQSSRSRNSSDQFDRDLNVRWLAAVLSLTTGAVHFGYAPHHLSEDWAHGWFFLLIAAYQCAFAVLIVARPRRWVWASAIIVNVGIIATWVVSRTVGLPFGPQA
;
A
#
# COMPACT_ATOMS: atom_id res chain seq x y z
N MET A 1 30.00 -5.88 -69.31
CA MET A 1 29.23 -7.09 -68.98
C MET A 1 29.62 -7.42 -67.57
N ASP A 2 28.81 -6.95 -66.65
CA ASP A 2 29.25 -6.45 -65.36
C ASP A 2 29.06 -7.55 -64.32
N SER A 3 30.17 -8.14 -63.87
CA SER A 3 30.19 -9.05 -62.74
C SER A 3 30.09 -8.24 -61.44
N GLY A 4 28.90 -7.71 -61.17
CA GLY A 4 28.54 -7.10 -59.91
C GLY A 4 28.34 -8.18 -58.85
N THR A 5 29.38 -8.39 -58.05
CA THR A 5 29.38 -9.22 -56.84
C THR A 5 28.23 -8.81 -55.93
N THR A 6 27.23 -9.68 -55.77
CA THR A 6 26.20 -9.58 -54.74
C THR A 6 26.87 -9.69 -53.38
N ALA A 7 27.28 -8.54 -52.81
CA ALA A 7 27.65 -8.45 -51.42
C ALA A 7 26.38 -8.75 -50.60
N ALA A 8 26.35 -9.93 -49.99
CA ALA A 8 25.37 -10.26 -48.97
C ALA A 8 25.46 -9.20 -47.88
N GLN A 9 24.45 -8.33 -47.82
CA GLN A 9 24.16 -7.48 -46.67
C GLN A 9 24.07 -8.41 -45.45
N GLN A 10 25.10 -8.43 -44.60
CA GLN A 10 24.99 -9.10 -43.31
C GLN A 10 23.79 -8.48 -42.56
N PRO A 11 22.89 -9.29 -41.98
CA PRO A 11 21.92 -8.77 -41.02
C PRO A 11 22.73 -8.11 -39.90
N ASN A 12 22.55 -6.80 -39.69
CA ASN A 12 23.02 -6.15 -38.48
C ASN A 12 22.31 -6.84 -37.31
N ASP A 13 23.01 -7.77 -36.65
CA ASP A 13 22.48 -8.49 -35.50
C ASP A 13 22.09 -7.46 -34.43
N PRO A 14 20.88 -7.53 -33.88
CA PRO A 14 20.44 -6.60 -32.86
C PRO A 14 21.13 -7.00 -31.56
N ILE A 15 22.37 -6.52 -31.34
CA ILE A 15 22.84 -6.17 -30.00
C ILE A 15 22.09 -4.90 -29.57
N VAL A 16 20.76 -4.96 -29.68
CA VAL A 16 19.80 -3.93 -29.30
C VAL A 16 19.36 -4.34 -27.90
N ASP A 17 19.86 -3.58 -26.93
CA ASP A 17 19.07 -3.17 -25.78
C ASP A 17 18.68 -4.25 -24.74
N GLN A 18 19.39 -5.37 -24.66
CA GLN A 18 19.17 -6.37 -23.60
C GLN A 18 19.62 -5.87 -22.21
N SER A 19 20.63 -5.00 -22.17
CA SER A 19 21.19 -4.43 -20.93
C SER A 19 20.27 -3.39 -20.28
N SER A 20 19.48 -2.64 -21.06
CA SER A 20 18.49 -1.71 -20.51
C SER A 20 17.26 -2.47 -19.99
N ARG A 21 16.85 -3.55 -20.68
CA ARG A 21 15.70 -4.38 -20.31
C ARG A 21 15.93 -5.11 -19.00
N SER A 22 17.13 -5.63 -18.75
CA SER A 22 17.48 -6.26 -17.47
C SER A 22 17.52 -5.23 -16.33
N ARG A 23 18.14 -4.06 -16.55
CA ARG A 23 18.22 -2.97 -15.57
C ARG A 23 16.83 -2.42 -15.20
N ASN A 24 15.94 -2.22 -16.18
CA ASN A 24 14.56 -1.81 -15.93
C ASN A 24 13.77 -2.85 -15.13
N SER A 25 14.10 -4.15 -15.24
CA SER A 25 13.39 -5.22 -14.52
C SER A 25 13.81 -5.28 -13.06
N SER A 26 15.10 -5.13 -12.74
CA SER A 26 15.60 -5.02 -11.36
C SER A 26 15.08 -3.77 -10.67
N ASP A 27 15.13 -2.61 -11.34
CA ASP A 27 14.65 -1.34 -10.77
C ASP A 27 13.14 -1.37 -10.51
N GLN A 28 12.36 -2.05 -11.36
CA GLN A 28 10.93 -2.26 -11.11
C GLN A 28 10.70 -3.17 -9.90
N PHE A 29 11.42 -4.29 -9.81
CA PHE A 29 11.31 -5.22 -8.69
C PHE A 29 11.69 -4.56 -7.35
N ASP A 30 12.80 -3.80 -7.33
CA ASP A 30 13.26 -3.08 -6.13
C ASP A 30 12.27 -1.99 -5.71
N ARG A 31 11.72 -1.23 -6.68
CA ARG A 31 10.67 -0.23 -6.39
C ARG A 31 9.42 -0.88 -5.83
N ASP A 32 8.95 -1.98 -6.41
CA ASP A 32 7.77 -2.70 -5.91
C ASP A 32 7.99 -3.20 -4.49
N LEU A 33 9.18 -3.74 -4.20
CA LEU A 33 9.54 -4.18 -2.86
C LEU A 33 9.59 -3.02 -1.86
N ASN A 34 10.22 -1.91 -2.25
CA ASN A 34 10.32 -0.70 -1.42
C ASN A 34 8.94 -0.09 -1.11
N VAL A 35 8.05 0.01 -2.10
CA VAL A 35 6.69 0.52 -1.93
C VAL A 35 5.90 -0.35 -0.96
N ARG A 36 6.07 -1.68 -1.03
CA ARG A 36 5.37 -2.63 -0.15
C ARG A 36 5.87 -2.54 1.29
N TRP A 37 7.18 -2.43 1.49
CA TRP A 37 7.75 -2.22 2.82
C TRP A 37 7.35 -0.88 3.42
N LEU A 38 7.37 0.19 2.62
CA LEU A 38 6.90 1.51 3.05
C LEU A 38 5.44 1.45 3.49
N ALA A 39 4.57 0.83 2.70
CA ALA A 39 3.16 0.65 3.05
C ALA A 39 2.97 -0.20 4.33
N ALA A 40 3.78 -1.25 4.52
CA ALA A 40 3.75 -2.08 5.72
C ALA A 40 4.15 -1.28 6.97
N VAL A 41 5.24 -0.52 6.90
CA VAL A 41 5.71 0.32 8.02
C VAL A 41 4.68 1.39 8.37
N LEU A 42 4.19 2.13 7.37
CA LEU A 42 3.14 3.13 7.57
C LEU A 42 1.90 2.52 8.21
N SER A 43 1.48 1.34 7.74
CA SER A 43 0.34 0.62 8.30
C SER A 43 0.56 0.28 9.77
N LEU A 44 1.72 -0.28 10.12
CA LEU A 44 2.06 -0.61 11.50
C LEU A 44 2.10 0.62 12.40
N THR A 45 2.65 1.74 11.93
CA THR A 45 2.63 3.01 12.67
C THR A 45 1.21 3.46 12.97
N THR A 46 0.32 3.43 11.97
CA THR A 46 -1.10 3.74 12.17
C THR A 46 -1.74 2.79 13.17
N GLY A 47 -1.47 1.48 13.07
CA GLY A 47 -1.99 0.47 14.00
C GLY A 47 -1.56 0.73 15.45
N ALA A 48 -0.29 1.08 15.67
CA ALA A 48 0.25 1.41 16.99
C ALA A 48 -0.43 2.65 17.60
N VAL A 49 -0.65 3.69 16.80
CA VAL A 49 -1.37 4.90 17.25
C VAL A 49 -2.80 4.57 17.67
N HIS A 50 -3.55 3.82 16.84
CA HIS A 50 -4.94 3.46 17.17
C HIS A 50 -5.02 2.54 18.40
N PHE A 51 -4.09 1.58 18.51
CA PHE A 51 -4.00 0.71 19.69
C PHE A 51 -3.73 1.51 20.97
N GLY A 52 -2.86 2.53 20.92
CA GLY A 52 -2.56 3.40 22.06
C GLY A 52 -3.76 4.22 22.56
N TYR A 53 -4.71 4.56 21.68
CA TYR A 53 -5.94 5.27 22.05
C TYR A 53 -7.05 4.35 22.57
N ALA A 54 -6.99 3.03 22.29
CA ALA A 54 -8.03 2.08 22.70
C ALA A 54 -8.28 2.00 24.22
N PRO A 55 -7.28 1.97 25.12
CA PRO A 55 -7.50 1.84 26.57
C PRO A 55 -8.27 3.01 27.17
N HIS A 56 -8.04 4.23 26.64
CA HIS A 56 -8.69 5.44 27.12
C HIS A 56 -10.17 5.48 26.75
N HIS A 57 -10.55 4.93 25.59
CA HIS A 57 -11.94 4.88 25.15
C HIS A 57 -12.70 3.67 25.68
N LEU A 58 -12.04 2.55 25.99
CA LEU A 58 -12.69 1.38 26.59
C LEU A 58 -13.25 1.64 28.00
N SER A 59 -12.73 2.64 28.72
CA SER A 59 -13.24 3.03 30.05
C SER A 59 -14.45 3.95 30.01
N GLU A 60 -14.71 4.63 28.88
CA GLU A 60 -15.79 5.62 28.75
C GLU A 60 -16.89 5.16 27.79
N ASP A 61 -16.52 4.66 26.60
CA ASP A 61 -17.45 4.20 25.58
C ASP A 61 -16.88 2.97 24.82
N TRP A 62 -17.38 1.79 25.19
CA TRP A 62 -16.98 0.49 24.63
C TRP A 62 -17.01 0.42 23.09
N ALA A 63 -17.95 1.10 22.44
CA ALA A 63 -18.08 1.15 20.98
C ALA A 63 -16.87 1.82 20.30
N HIS A 64 -16.36 2.91 20.89
CA HIS A 64 -15.18 3.60 20.39
C HIS A 64 -13.91 2.75 20.60
N GLY A 65 -13.78 2.12 21.77
CA GLY A 65 -12.67 1.21 22.06
C GLY A 65 -12.54 0.05 21.06
N TRP A 66 -13.66 -0.60 20.71
CA TRP A 66 -13.67 -1.67 19.70
C TRP A 66 -13.29 -1.18 18.29
N PHE A 67 -13.72 0.02 17.90
CA PHE A 67 -13.33 0.61 16.62
C PHE A 67 -11.80 0.76 16.50
N PHE A 68 -11.15 1.29 17.54
CA PHE A 68 -9.70 1.44 17.57
C PHE A 68 -8.96 0.10 17.55
N LEU A 69 -9.44 -0.90 18.29
CA LEU A 69 -8.86 -2.25 18.30
C LEU A 69 -8.99 -2.96 16.95
N LEU A 70 -10.16 -2.85 16.30
CA LEU A 70 -10.38 -3.45 14.98
C LEU A 70 -9.49 -2.81 13.92
N ILE A 71 -9.31 -1.49 13.96
CA ILE A 71 -8.36 -0.80 13.07
C ILE A 71 -6.93 -1.27 13.34
N ALA A 72 -6.51 -1.33 14.60
CA ALA A 72 -5.16 -1.79 14.94
C ALA A 72 -4.90 -3.22 14.44
N ALA A 73 -5.84 -4.14 14.67
CA ALA A 73 -5.75 -5.51 14.18
C ALA A 73 -5.70 -5.58 12.64
N TYR A 74 -6.55 -4.81 11.97
CA TYR A 74 -6.55 -4.71 10.50
C TYR A 74 -5.20 -4.19 9.97
N GLN A 75 -4.64 -3.14 10.56
CA GLN A 75 -3.39 -2.54 10.11
C GLN A 75 -2.19 -3.50 10.28
N CYS A 76 -2.18 -4.30 11.36
CA CYS A 76 -1.21 -5.38 11.55
C CYS A 76 -1.37 -6.48 10.48
N ALA A 77 -2.61 -6.94 10.25
CA ALA A 77 -2.89 -7.94 9.24
C ALA A 77 -2.53 -7.47 7.82
N PHE A 78 -2.84 -6.21 7.49
CA PHE A 78 -2.48 -5.60 6.21
C PHE A 78 -0.96 -5.54 6.00
N ALA A 79 -0.20 -5.14 7.02
CA ALA A 79 1.26 -5.07 6.93
C ALA A 79 1.89 -6.44 6.62
N VAL A 80 1.37 -7.51 7.24
CA VAL A 80 1.80 -8.89 6.94
C VAL A 80 1.38 -9.29 5.52
N LEU A 81 0.12 -9.05 5.16
CA LEU A 81 -0.43 -9.48 3.86
C LEU A 81 0.23 -8.76 2.68
N ILE A 82 0.55 -7.47 2.79
CA ILE A 82 1.13 -6.71 1.69
C ILE A 82 2.56 -7.16 1.36
N VAL A 83 3.31 -7.63 2.35
CA VAL A 83 4.66 -8.20 2.18
C VAL A 83 4.60 -9.67 1.76
N ALA A 84 3.73 -10.48 2.38
CA ALA A 84 3.66 -11.92 2.12
C ALA A 84 2.94 -12.28 0.80
N ARG A 85 1.83 -11.60 0.48
CA ARG A 85 0.99 -11.90 -0.70
C ARG A 85 0.41 -10.63 -1.31
N PRO A 86 1.18 -9.93 -2.16
CA PRO A 86 0.74 -8.69 -2.77
C PRO A 86 -0.35 -9.02 -3.80
N ARG A 87 -1.59 -8.69 -3.46
CA ARG A 87 -2.71 -8.81 -4.41
C ARG A 87 -3.34 -7.43 -4.56
N ARG A 88 -3.84 -7.14 -5.76
CA ARG A 88 -4.62 -5.91 -6.05
C ARG A 88 -5.72 -5.64 -5.02
N TRP A 89 -6.38 -6.69 -4.54
CA TRP A 89 -7.43 -6.60 -3.52
C TRP A 89 -6.93 -6.15 -2.14
N VAL A 90 -5.67 -6.46 -1.79
CA VAL A 90 -5.07 -6.02 -0.51
C VAL A 90 -4.87 -4.50 -0.52
N TRP A 91 -4.37 -3.95 -1.64
CA TRP A 91 -4.30 -2.50 -1.82
C TRP A 91 -5.67 -1.84 -1.80
N ALA A 92 -6.65 -2.42 -2.51
CA ALA A 92 -8.02 -1.91 -2.51
C ALA A 92 -8.65 -1.89 -1.11
N SER A 93 -8.43 -2.93 -0.31
CA SER A 93 -8.95 -2.98 1.07
C SER A 93 -8.34 -1.87 1.92
N ALA A 94 -7.03 -1.61 1.80
CA ALA A 94 -6.39 -0.52 2.53
C ALA A 94 -6.96 0.83 2.15
N ILE A 95 -7.20 1.09 0.87
CA ILE A 95 -7.82 2.35 0.42
C ILE A 95 -9.19 2.51 1.05
N ILE A 96 -10.05 1.49 0.95
CA ILE A 96 -11.42 1.54 1.47
C ILE A 96 -11.42 1.79 2.99
N VAL A 97 -10.61 1.05 3.74
CA VAL A 97 -10.54 1.18 5.20
C VAL A 97 -10.02 2.57 5.60
N ASN A 98 -8.94 3.06 4.97
CA ASN A 98 -8.41 4.40 5.29
C ASN A 98 -9.39 5.52 4.95
N VAL A 99 -10.11 5.42 3.83
CA VAL A 99 -11.19 6.36 3.48
C VAL A 99 -12.29 6.33 4.54
N GLY A 100 -12.68 5.14 5.03
CA GLY A 100 -13.63 5.01 6.13
C GLY A 100 -13.14 5.69 7.41
N ILE A 101 -11.88 5.48 7.80
CA ILE A 101 -11.27 6.12 8.97
C ILE A 101 -11.29 7.65 8.85
N ILE A 102 -10.89 8.19 7.69
CA ILE A 102 -10.90 9.62 7.41
C ILE A 102 -12.33 10.16 7.48
N ALA A 103 -13.30 9.49 6.86
CA ALA A 103 -14.70 9.89 6.90
C ALA A 103 -15.23 9.95 8.34
N THR A 104 -14.97 8.92 9.14
CA THR A 104 -15.33 8.90 10.58
C THR A 104 -14.68 10.06 11.34
N TRP A 105 -13.40 10.33 11.09
CA TRP A 105 -12.69 11.46 11.71
C TRP A 105 -13.28 12.82 11.30
N VAL A 106 -13.58 13.01 10.02
CA VAL A 106 -14.22 14.24 9.52
C VAL A 106 -15.57 14.44 10.19
N VAL A 107 -16.41 13.40 10.24
CA VAL A 107 -17.73 13.48 10.89
C VAL A 107 -17.58 13.83 12.37
N SER A 108 -16.67 13.17 13.09
CA SER A 108 -16.35 13.47 14.49
C SER A 108 -15.94 14.94 14.70
N ARG A 109 -15.22 15.55 13.76
CA ARG A 109 -14.69 16.91 13.86
C ARG A 109 -15.63 18.00 13.33
N THR A 110 -16.56 17.66 12.45
CA THR A 110 -17.43 18.66 11.79
C THR A 110 -18.79 18.77 12.45
N VAL A 111 -19.35 17.66 12.91
CA VAL A 111 -20.71 17.64 13.48
C VAL A 111 -20.68 17.64 15.01
N GLY A 112 -19.51 17.41 15.62
CA GLY A 112 -19.43 16.91 16.99
C GLY A 112 -19.97 15.47 17.05
N LEU A 113 -19.61 14.70 18.08
CA LEU A 113 -20.21 13.38 18.27
C LEU A 113 -21.70 13.56 18.58
N PRO A 114 -22.65 13.01 17.79
CA PRO A 114 -24.08 13.05 18.12
C PRO A 114 -24.44 12.22 19.37
N PHE A 115 -23.46 11.57 20.02
CA PHE A 115 -23.62 10.75 21.21
C PHE A 115 -22.44 10.92 22.18
N GLY A 116 -22.74 10.98 23.48
CA GLY A 116 -21.80 11.10 24.61
C GLY A 116 -22.50 11.78 25.80
N PRO A 117 -22.01 11.68 27.05
CA PRO A 117 -22.70 12.17 28.28
C PRO A 117 -22.96 13.68 28.36
N GLN A 118 -22.60 14.42 27.32
CA GLN A 118 -22.69 15.88 27.20
C GLN A 118 -23.61 16.30 26.03
N ALA A 119 -24.30 15.34 25.40
CA ALA A 119 -25.44 15.59 24.53
C ALA A 119 -26.70 15.88 25.35
#